data_AF-E3PTK1-F1
#
_entry.id   AF-E3PTK1-F1
#
_cell.length_a   1.000
_cell.length_b   1.000
_cell.length_c   1.000
_cell.angle_alpha   90.00
_cell.angle_beta   90.00
_cell.angle_gamma   90.00
#
_symmetry.space_group_name_H-M   'P 1'
#
loop_
_entity.id
_entity.type
_entity.pdbx_description
1 polymer ?
#
loop_
_entity_poly.entity_id
_entity_poly.type
_entity_poly.pdbx_seq_one_letter_code
_entity_poly.pdbx_strand_id
1 'polypeptide(L)' 'MKLLKDINNRGTTVLVATHAKDQVDKMMQRVIALDHGKLVRDVERGLYNDAK' A
#
# COMPACT_ATOMS: atom_id res chain seq x y z
N MET A 1 -9.75 -7.24 -1.72
CA MET A 1 -8.39 -7.48 -1.16
C MET A 1 -8.27 -8.69 -0.21
N LYS A 2 -9.33 -9.48 0.04
CA LYS A 2 -9.29 -10.60 1.01
C LYS A 2 -8.23 -11.66 0.71
N LEU A 3 -8.15 -12.13 -0.54
CA LEU A 3 -7.20 -13.17 -0.94
C LEU A 3 -5.73 -12.77 -0.72
N LEU A 4 -5.33 -11.57 -1.17
CA LEU A 4 -3.94 -11.11 -0.99
C LEU A 4 -3.59 -10.95 0.49
N LYS A 5 -4.55 -10.51 1.31
CA LYS A 5 -4.38 -10.44 2.76
C LYS A 5 -4.23 -11.83 3.38
N ASP A 6 -5.02 -12.80 2.95
CA ASP A 6 -4.92 -14.19 3.43
C ASP A 6 -3.58 -14.82 3.06
N ILE A 7 -3.05 -14.54 1.86
CA ILE A 7 -1.70 -14.95 1.43
C ILE A 7 -0.64 -14.28 2.30
N ASN A 8 -0.76 -12.97 2.54
CA ASN A 8 0.19 -12.24 3.37
C ASN A 8 0.20 -12.73 4.83
N ASN A 9 -0.97 -13.01 5.40
CA ASN A 9 -1.12 -13.58 6.73
C ASN A 9 -0.49 -14.97 6.89
N ARG A 10 -0.25 -15.70 5.80
CA ARG A 10 0.46 -17.00 5.81
C ARG A 10 1.99 -16.85 5.83
N GLY A 11 2.51 -15.62 5.89
CA GLY A 11 3.94 -15.31 5.94
C GLY A 11 4.55 -14.94 4.59
N THR A 12 3.77 -14.93 3.51
CA THR A 12 4.25 -14.50 2.19
C THR A 12 4.34 -12.97 2.14
N THR A 13 5.48 -12.43 1.73
CA THR A 13 5.59 -11.00 1.40
C THR A 13 4.84 -10.73 0.10
N VAL A 14 3.88 -9.78 0.12
CA VAL A 14 3.07 -9.41 -1.04
C VAL A 14 3.34 -7.95 -1.40
N LEU A 15 3.80 -7.71 -2.63
CA LEU A 15 3.92 -6.36 -3.20
C LEU A 15 2.77 -6.12 -4.19
N VAL A 16 2.07 -5.01 -4.04
CA VAL A 16 0.97 -4.60 -4.92
C VAL A 16 1.29 -3.26 -5.55
N ALA A 17 1.41 -3.22 -6.88
CA ALA A 17 1.50 -1.97 -7.64
C ALA A 17 0.13 -1.67 -8.25
N THR A 18 -0.46 -0.53 -7.89
CA THR A 18 -1.80 -0.15 -8.37
C THR A 18 -1.98 1.36 -8.40
N HIS A 19 -2.87 1.84 -9.26
CA HIS A 19 -3.39 3.21 -9.24
C HIS A 19 -4.70 3.34 -8.44
N ALA A 20 -5.27 2.22 -7.94
CA ALA A 20 -6.55 2.21 -7.23
C ALA A 20 -6.39 2.66 -5.75
N LYS A 21 -6.35 3.98 -5.54
CA LYS A 21 -6.14 4.63 -4.23
C LYS A 21 -7.09 4.10 -3.15
N ASP A 22 -8.38 4.00 -3.45
CA ASP A 22 -9.39 3.51 -2.49
C ASP A 22 -9.14 2.08 -2.01
N GLN A 23 -8.49 1.23 -2.83
CA GLN A 23 -8.15 -0.13 -2.43
C GLN A 23 -6.92 -0.15 -1.53
N VAL A 24 -5.94 0.70 -1.82
CA VAL A 24 -4.73 0.88 -0.99
C VAL A 24 -5.14 1.36 0.41
N ASP A 25 -6.05 2.33 0.50
CA ASP A 25 -6.56 2.85 1.77
C ASP A 25 -7.24 1.78 2.63
N LYS A 26 -8.06 0.94 1.99
CA LYS A 26 -8.76 -0.15 2.68
C LYS A 26 -7.81 -1.25 3.18
N MET A 27 -6.61 -1.37 2.62
CA MET A 27 -5.63 -2.37 3.07
C MET A 27 -4.97 -1.96 4.39
N MET A 28 -4.83 -0.66 4.67
CA MET A 28 -4.14 -0.12 5.85
C MET A 28 -2.76 -0.79 6.09
N GLN A 29 -2.04 -1.04 5.01
CA GLN A 29 -0.68 -1.62 5.02
C GLN A 29 0.34 -0.52 4.70
N ARG A 30 1.62 -0.89 4.60
CA ARG A 30 2.67 0.02 4.16
C ARG A 30 2.38 0.54 2.75
N VAL A 31 2.46 1.85 2.55
CA VAL A 31 2.27 2.51 1.26
C VAL A 31 3.58 3.15 0.85
N ILE A 32 4.03 2.80 -0.35
CA ILE A 32 5.23 3.34 -1.00
C ILE A 32 4.76 4.07 -2.26
N ALA A 33 4.92 5.38 -2.32
CA ALA A 33 4.57 6.18 -3.50
C ALA A 33 5.83 6.64 -4.22
N LEU A 34 5.86 6.38 -5.53
CA LEU A 34 6.90 6.85 -6.43
C LEU A 34 6.34 7.95 -7.31
N ASP A 35 7.14 8.99 -7.52
CA ASP A 35 6.86 10.07 -8.47
C ASP A 35 8.14 10.42 -9.24
N HIS A 36 8.04 10.48 -10.58
CA HIS A 36 9.18 10.73 -11.48
C HIS A 36 10.44 9.90 -11.15
N GLY A 37 10.27 8.62 -10.78
CA GLY A 37 11.37 7.71 -10.43
C GLY A 37 11.97 7.93 -9.04
N LYS A 38 11.39 8.78 -8.21
CA LYS A 38 11.83 9.04 -6.83
C LYS A 38 10.80 8.55 -5.83
N LEU A 39 11.28 8.06 -4.69
CA LEU A 39 10.44 7.76 -3.53
C LEU A 39 9.98 9.06 -2.88
N VAL A 40 8.68 9.34 -2.96
CA VAL A 40 8.09 10.57 -2.38
C VAL A 40 7.30 10.30 -1.11
N ARG A 41 6.91 9.05 -0.84
CA ARG A 41 6.17 8.68 0.37
C ARG A 41 6.45 7.24 0.78
N ASP A 42 6.65 7.04 2.06
CA ASP A 42 6.79 5.71 2.68
C ASP A 42 6.13 5.76 4.07
N VAL A 43 5.02 5.06 4.23
CA VAL A 43 4.23 5.08 5.47
C VAL A 43 3.85 3.66 5.86
N GLU A 44 4.27 3.20 7.04
CA GLU A 44 4.07 1.81 7.49
C GLU A 44 2.60 1.41 7.72
N ARG A 45 1.72 2.39 8.01
CA ARG A 45 0.26 2.20 8.18
C ARG A 45 -0.50 3.38 7.57
N GLY A 46 -0.28 3.63 6.28
CA GLY A 46 -0.73 4.86 5.64
C GLY A 46 -2.20 4.81 5.19
N LEU A 47 -2.95 5.83 5.56
CA LEU A 47 -4.08 6.34 4.77
C LEU A 47 -3.50 7.29 3.70
N TYR A 48 -4.03 7.26 2.49
CA TYR A 48 -3.62 8.14 1.38
C TYR A 48 -3.76 9.63 1.74
N ASN A 49 -4.51 9.99 2.78
CA ASN A 49 -4.90 11.35 3.16
C ASN A 49 -3.98 12.14 4.12
N ASP A 50 -2.78 11.67 4.48
CA ASP A 50 -1.84 12.50 5.27
C ASP A 50 -0.82 13.24 4.39
N ALA A 51 -1.34 14.07 3.50
CA ALA A 51 -0.61 15.16 2.88
C ALA A 51 -1.59 16.35 2.76
N LYS A 52 -1.64 17.15 3.83
CA LYS A 52 -2.14 18.52 3.76
C LYS A 52 -1.07 19.39 3.12
#